data_AF-A0A3M1PJJ9-F1
#
_entry.id   AF-A0A3M1PJJ9-F1
#
_cell.length_a   1.000
_cell.length_b   1.000
_cell.length_c   1.000
_cell.angle_alpha   90.00
_cell.angle_beta   90.00
_cell.angle_gamma   90.00
#
_symmetry.space_group_name_H-M   'P 1'
#
loop_
_entity.id
_entity.type
_entity.pdbx_description
1 polymer ?
#
loop_
_entity_poly.entity_id
_entity_poly.type
_entity_poly.pdbx_seq_one_letter_code
_entity_poly.pdbx_strand_id
1 'polypeptide(L)'
;MDLIELHILQSFPVTCLNRDDVGAPKTAMFGGVQRARVSSQSWKRAIRFLAKTYQEPFFGATRTRFVIRALRRLYEERGLGDTEAQEMAIATADALGKIDKVEKGNVKTLLFFSPQELQQVVAAALNSDYRKPLQAILAAGDSEKKLKAARSELAKALKKARKELATAVKDAADIAVFGRMVADDHTLMVEGAGLFSHALSTHRASNEVEFFSAVDDNAEPGDEGAGHIGTLEFSSACYYRYVGLNLDLLRDERHLAHFTDEEFRSVVEAFLKAALMAVPQARKNSMFGHTVPS
;
A
#
# COMPACT_ATOMS: atom_id res chain seq x y z
N MET A 1 -7.79 -27.31 -1.92
CA MET A 1 -6.78 -26.24 -1.81
C MET A 1 -5.76 -26.46 -2.90
N ASP A 2 -6.06 -25.93 -4.07
CA ASP A 2 -5.07 -25.75 -5.13
C ASP A 2 -4.13 -24.59 -4.74
N LEU A 3 -2.85 -24.90 -4.60
CA LEU A 3 -1.85 -24.01 -3.99
C LEU A 3 -0.57 -24.05 -4.82
N ILE A 4 -0.09 -22.86 -5.22
CA ILE A 4 1.27 -22.70 -5.74
C ILE A 4 2.18 -22.34 -4.58
N GLU A 5 3.27 -23.07 -4.42
CA GLU A 5 4.30 -22.82 -3.41
C GLU A 5 5.62 -22.42 -4.07
N LEU A 6 6.21 -21.32 -3.59
CA LEU A 6 7.50 -20.82 -4.04
C LEU A 6 8.51 -20.95 -2.90
N HIS A 7 9.52 -21.77 -3.14
CA HIS A 7 10.69 -21.93 -2.29
C HIS A 7 11.87 -21.26 -2.97
N ILE A 8 12.32 -20.12 -2.43
CA ILE A 8 13.28 -19.26 -3.11
C ILE A 8 14.51 -19.11 -2.22
N LEU A 9 15.68 -19.48 -2.74
CA LEU A 9 16.97 -19.13 -2.16
C LEU A 9 17.54 -17.93 -2.90
N GLN A 10 17.95 -16.92 -2.14
CA GLN A 10 18.50 -15.70 -2.73
C GLN A 10 19.57 -15.12 -1.83
N SER A 11 20.78 -15.03 -2.39
CA SER A 11 21.91 -14.36 -1.75
C SER A 11 21.83 -12.86 -1.98
N PHE A 12 22.06 -12.10 -0.91
CA PHE A 12 22.26 -10.67 -0.96
C PHE A 12 23.64 -10.32 -0.43
N PRO A 13 24.37 -9.37 -1.07
CA PRO A 13 25.62 -8.86 -0.55
C PRO A 13 25.35 -8.00 0.69
N VAL A 14 26.33 -7.16 1.07
CA VAL A 14 26.19 -6.14 2.12
C VAL A 14 24.97 -5.27 1.86
N THR A 15 23.90 -5.50 2.63
CA THR A 15 22.59 -4.86 2.44
C THR A 15 21.87 -4.59 3.75
N CYS A 16 20.92 -3.67 3.70
CA CYS A 16 19.93 -3.42 4.77
C CYS A 16 18.51 -3.43 4.15
N LEU A 17 18.08 -4.62 3.71
CA LEU A 17 16.81 -4.83 2.98
C LEU A 17 15.57 -4.45 3.81
N ASN A 18 15.66 -4.54 5.14
CA ASN A 18 14.60 -4.18 6.07
C ASN A 18 15.18 -3.88 7.45
N ARG A 19 14.90 -2.68 7.97
CA ARG A 19 15.36 -2.22 9.29
C ARG A 19 14.23 -2.02 10.29
N ASP A 20 14.60 -1.99 11.57
CA ASP A 20 13.74 -1.61 12.68
C ASP A 20 13.71 -0.08 12.91
N ASP A 21 13.19 0.34 14.06
CA ASP A 21 13.02 1.73 14.48
C ASP A 21 14.34 2.44 14.84
N VAL A 22 15.37 1.70 15.26
CA VAL A 22 16.71 2.24 15.53
C VAL A 22 17.62 2.18 14.29
N GLY A 23 17.18 1.54 13.22
CA GLY A 23 17.84 1.53 11.92
C GLY A 23 18.67 0.29 11.62
N ALA A 24 18.65 -0.69 12.53
CA ALA A 24 19.37 -1.96 12.40
C ALA A 24 18.61 -2.94 11.48
N PRO A 25 19.31 -3.74 10.65
CA PRO A 25 18.70 -4.85 9.92
C PRO A 25 17.95 -5.78 10.87
N LYS A 26 16.74 -6.18 10.51
CA LYS A 26 15.94 -7.05 11.37
C LYS A 26 16.56 -8.44 11.45
N THR A 27 16.52 -9.03 12.65
CA THR A 27 16.95 -10.41 12.91
C THR A 27 15.81 -11.24 13.49
N ALA A 28 16.04 -12.55 13.63
CA ALA A 28 15.22 -13.48 14.42
C ALA A 28 16.04 -14.69 14.88
N MET A 29 15.61 -15.35 15.96
CA MET A 29 16.20 -16.61 16.41
C MET A 29 15.53 -17.80 15.71
N PHE A 30 16.33 -18.69 15.12
CA PHE A 30 15.84 -19.93 14.53
C PHE A 30 16.89 -21.04 14.63
N GLY A 31 16.49 -22.19 15.20
CA GLY A 31 17.41 -23.30 15.47
C GLY A 31 18.53 -22.92 16.44
N GLY A 32 18.24 -22.11 17.46
CA GLY A 32 19.20 -21.71 18.49
C GLY A 32 20.24 -20.66 18.07
N VAL A 33 20.17 -20.13 16.84
CA VAL A 33 21.11 -19.11 16.35
C VAL A 33 20.38 -17.92 15.75
N GLN A 34 21.02 -16.75 15.79
CA GLN A 34 20.51 -15.55 15.15
C GLN A 34 20.58 -15.66 13.62
N ARG A 35 19.50 -15.27 12.95
CA ARG A 35 19.32 -15.21 11.50
C ARG A 35 19.00 -13.79 11.08
N ALA A 36 19.51 -13.37 9.93
CA ALA A 36 19.03 -12.16 9.27
C ALA A 36 17.58 -12.40 8.84
N ARG A 37 16.73 -11.37 8.97
CA ARG A 37 15.30 -11.46 8.70
C ARG A 37 14.85 -10.31 7.82
N VAL A 38 14.10 -10.63 6.78
CA VAL A 38 13.31 -9.63 6.04
C VAL A 38 11.84 -9.90 6.27
N SER A 39 11.12 -8.87 6.69
CA SER A 39 9.73 -9.02 7.06
C SER A 39 8.80 -9.29 5.87
N SER A 40 7.76 -10.08 6.10
CA SER A 40 6.79 -10.43 5.04
C SER A 40 6.14 -9.18 4.45
N GLN A 41 5.87 -8.15 5.24
CA GLN A 41 5.34 -6.86 4.76
C GLN A 41 6.31 -6.12 3.82
N SER A 42 7.62 -6.23 4.05
CA SER A 42 8.62 -5.62 3.17
C SER A 42 8.58 -6.27 1.79
N TRP A 43 8.51 -7.61 1.78
CA TRP A 43 8.35 -8.40 0.55
C TRP A 43 7.02 -8.14 -0.14
N LYS A 44 5.89 -8.23 0.58
CA LYS A 44 4.55 -7.96 0.05
C LYS A 44 4.50 -6.61 -0.64
N ARG A 45 5.10 -5.57 -0.04
CA ARG A 45 5.18 -4.25 -0.66
C ARG A 45 6.00 -4.31 -1.95
N ALA A 46 7.23 -4.84 -1.91
CA ALA A 46 8.09 -4.90 -3.10
C ALA A 46 7.42 -5.66 -4.25
N ILE A 47 6.81 -6.82 -3.96
CA ILE A 47 6.11 -7.67 -4.92
C ILE A 47 4.91 -6.94 -5.51
N ARG A 48 4.07 -6.32 -4.68
CA ARG A 48 2.89 -5.57 -5.15
C ARG A 48 3.27 -4.46 -6.14
N PHE A 49 4.29 -3.68 -5.82
CA PHE A 49 4.75 -2.61 -6.70
C PHE A 49 5.35 -3.15 -8.01
N LEU A 50 6.08 -4.27 -7.97
CA LEU A 50 6.65 -4.86 -9.17
C LEU A 50 5.59 -5.54 -10.05
N ALA A 51 4.62 -6.24 -9.45
CA ALA A 51 3.49 -6.83 -10.17
C ALA A 51 2.69 -5.77 -10.95
N LYS A 52 2.49 -4.59 -10.34
CA LYS A 52 1.91 -3.42 -11.02
C LYS A 52 2.68 -3.00 -12.29
N THR A 53 4.00 -3.11 -12.31
CA THR A 53 4.78 -2.78 -13.52
C THR A 53 4.65 -3.83 -14.63
N TYR A 54 4.27 -5.07 -14.28
CA TYR A 54 4.06 -6.14 -15.25
C TYR A 54 2.64 -6.17 -15.80
N GLN A 55 1.64 -5.87 -14.96
CA GLN A 55 0.22 -5.94 -15.30
C GLN A 55 -0.55 -4.78 -14.64
N GLU A 56 -0.24 -3.55 -15.05
CA GLU A 56 -0.88 -2.33 -14.53
C GLU A 56 -2.42 -2.36 -14.59
N PRO A 57 -3.05 -2.88 -15.68
CA PRO A 57 -4.51 -2.96 -15.76
C PRO A 57 -5.17 -3.79 -14.66
N PHE A 58 -4.44 -4.74 -14.06
CA PHE A 58 -4.96 -5.62 -13.01
C PHE A 58 -4.49 -5.24 -11.61
N PHE A 59 -3.31 -4.64 -11.48
CA PHE A 59 -2.71 -4.26 -10.20
C PHE A 59 -2.71 -2.73 -10.02
N GLY A 60 -3.88 -2.17 -9.70
CA GLY A 60 -4.09 -0.72 -9.57
C GLY A 60 -4.07 -0.19 -8.14
N ALA A 61 -4.19 -1.06 -7.13
CA ALA A 61 -4.66 -0.65 -5.82
C ALA A 61 -3.69 0.20 -5.01
N THR A 62 -4.23 1.22 -4.34
CA THR A 62 -3.48 2.22 -3.58
C THR A 62 -3.84 2.18 -2.11
N ARG A 63 -2.82 2.22 -1.24
CA ARG A 63 -2.98 2.38 0.21
C ARG A 63 -2.75 3.82 0.59
N THR A 64 -3.76 4.50 1.12
CA THR A 64 -3.64 5.92 1.46
C THR A 64 -4.59 6.33 2.58
N ARG A 65 -4.13 7.27 3.41
CA ARG A 65 -5.02 8.06 4.29
C ARG A 65 -5.51 9.32 3.59
N PHE A 66 -4.87 9.74 2.49
CA PHE A 66 -5.13 10.99 1.79
C PHE A 66 -6.20 10.86 0.70
N VAL A 67 -7.26 10.10 0.97
CA VAL A 67 -8.29 9.74 -0.03
C VAL A 67 -9.07 10.95 -0.55
N ILE A 68 -9.18 12.03 0.25
CA ILE A 68 -9.88 13.27 -0.15
C ILE A 68 -9.28 13.84 -1.44
N ARG A 69 -7.95 13.78 -1.59
CA ARG A 69 -7.24 14.29 -2.78
C ARG A 69 -7.60 13.49 -4.03
N ALA A 70 -7.67 12.16 -3.90
CA ALA A 70 -8.03 11.27 -5.00
C ALA A 70 -9.51 11.46 -5.39
N LEU A 71 -10.40 11.54 -4.40
CA LEU A 71 -11.84 11.76 -4.62
C LEU A 71 -12.12 13.11 -5.28
N ARG A 72 -11.48 14.19 -4.80
CA ARG A 72 -11.65 15.54 -5.37
C ARG A 72 -11.32 15.53 -6.86
N ARG A 73 -10.16 14.99 -7.24
CA ARG A 73 -9.75 14.86 -8.63
C ARG A 73 -10.78 14.09 -9.46
N LEU A 74 -11.31 12.98 -8.93
CA LEU A 74 -12.35 12.21 -9.64
C LEU A 74 -13.67 12.99 -9.79
N TYR A 75 -14.06 13.81 -8.82
CA TYR A 75 -15.25 14.66 -8.95
C TYR A 75 -15.05 15.80 -9.96
N GLU A 76 -13.86 16.41 -10.00
CA GLU A 76 -13.48 17.42 -11.00
C GLU A 76 -13.50 16.82 -12.42
N GLU A 77 -12.94 15.62 -12.60
CA GLU A 77 -12.99 14.87 -13.87
C GLU A 77 -14.44 14.55 -14.30
N ARG A 78 -15.40 14.54 -13.37
CA ARG A 78 -16.85 14.39 -13.62
C ARG A 78 -17.58 15.71 -13.82
N GLY A 79 -16.87 16.83 -13.87
CA GLY A 79 -17.39 18.15 -14.23
C GLY A 79 -17.90 19.00 -13.06
N LEU A 80 -17.61 18.62 -11.80
CA LEU A 80 -17.91 19.48 -10.64
C LEU A 80 -16.90 20.62 -10.53
N GLY A 81 -17.35 21.79 -10.09
CA GLY A 81 -16.46 22.91 -9.79
C GLY A 81 -15.57 22.62 -8.58
N ASP A 82 -14.48 23.39 -8.41
CA ASP A 82 -13.46 23.19 -7.37
C ASP A 82 -14.04 23.01 -5.95
N THR A 83 -14.89 23.97 -5.54
CA THR A 83 -15.55 23.96 -4.22
C THR A 83 -16.52 22.80 -4.08
N GLU A 84 -17.27 22.48 -5.13
CA GLU A 84 -18.24 21.37 -5.13
C GLU A 84 -17.54 20.02 -4.99
N ALA A 85 -16.49 19.82 -5.78
CA ALA A 85 -15.67 18.62 -5.75
C ALA A 85 -15.01 18.43 -4.38
N GLN A 86 -14.55 19.51 -3.75
CA GLN A 86 -14.00 19.47 -2.40
C GLN A 86 -15.03 19.01 -1.36
N GLU A 87 -16.24 19.58 -1.34
CA GLU A 87 -17.29 19.20 -0.40
C GLU A 87 -17.76 17.74 -0.61
N MET A 88 -17.93 17.35 -1.87
CA MET A 88 -18.27 15.96 -2.23
C MET A 88 -17.17 14.97 -1.83
N ALA A 89 -15.90 15.33 -2.02
CA ALA A 89 -14.76 14.52 -1.62
C ALA A 89 -14.67 14.35 -0.10
N ILE A 90 -14.87 15.42 0.67
CA ILE A 90 -14.90 15.37 2.14
C ILE A 90 -16.02 14.46 2.63
N ALA A 91 -17.25 14.67 2.14
CA ALA A 91 -18.41 13.89 2.57
C ALA A 91 -18.28 12.41 2.21
N THR A 92 -17.73 12.11 1.03
CA THR A 92 -17.48 10.73 0.60
C THR A 92 -16.36 10.08 1.42
N ALA A 93 -15.25 10.79 1.64
CA ALA A 93 -14.14 10.29 2.45
C ALA A 93 -14.55 10.00 3.90
N ASP A 94 -15.44 10.82 4.48
CA ASP A 94 -15.98 10.59 5.81
C ASP A 94 -16.73 9.24 5.88
N ALA A 95 -17.53 8.95 4.87
CA ALA A 95 -18.25 7.68 4.77
C ALA A 95 -17.32 6.46 4.59
N LEU A 96 -16.15 6.64 3.98
CA LEU A 96 -15.17 5.57 3.73
C LEU A 96 -14.25 5.28 4.93
N GLY A 97 -13.77 6.31 5.63
CA GLY A 97 -12.69 6.14 6.61
C GLY A 97 -12.70 7.06 7.82
N LYS A 98 -13.79 7.85 7.98
CA LYS A 98 -13.95 8.95 8.96
C LYS A 98 -12.86 10.02 8.85
N ILE A 99 -13.27 11.27 8.75
CA ILE A 99 -12.32 12.38 8.65
C ILE A 99 -11.41 12.45 9.89
N ASP A 100 -10.12 12.67 9.66
CA ASP A 100 -9.15 13.01 10.70
C ASP A 100 -8.90 14.53 10.69
N LYS A 101 -8.19 15.01 9.66
CA LYS A 101 -7.87 16.43 9.47
C LYS A 101 -8.18 16.83 8.04
N VAL A 102 -9.21 17.67 7.88
CA VAL A 102 -9.69 18.11 6.56
C VAL A 102 -8.58 18.85 5.82
N GLU A 103 -7.83 19.71 6.51
CA GLU A 103 -6.76 20.54 5.97
C GLU A 103 -5.58 19.71 5.42
N LYS A 104 -5.32 18.55 6.00
CA LYS A 104 -4.29 17.62 5.49
C LYS A 104 -4.83 16.73 4.37
N GLY A 105 -6.15 16.69 4.19
CA GLY A 105 -6.83 15.85 3.22
C GLY A 105 -6.91 14.38 3.65
N ASN A 106 -6.84 14.07 4.95
CA ASN A 106 -6.69 12.70 5.44
C ASN A 106 -7.84 12.18 6.32
N VAL A 107 -8.04 10.86 6.25
CA VAL A 107 -8.94 10.08 7.11
C VAL A 107 -8.16 9.40 8.24
N LYS A 108 -8.89 8.90 9.24
CA LYS A 108 -8.30 8.21 10.41
C LYS A 108 -7.70 6.87 10.02
N THR A 109 -8.43 6.10 9.23
CA THR A 109 -8.06 4.74 8.84
C THR A 109 -7.28 4.72 7.54
N LEU A 110 -6.25 3.87 7.43
CA LEU A 110 -5.55 3.63 6.16
C LEU A 110 -6.46 2.80 5.24
N LEU A 111 -6.88 3.38 4.12
CA LEU A 111 -7.73 2.70 3.15
C LEU A 111 -6.89 1.96 2.12
N PHE A 112 -7.43 0.87 1.56
CA PHE A 112 -6.84 0.13 0.44
C PHE A 112 -7.92 -0.14 -0.61
N PHE A 113 -7.82 0.51 -1.76
CA PHE A 113 -8.82 0.44 -2.82
C PHE A 113 -8.16 0.52 -4.19
N SER A 114 -8.85 0.07 -5.23
CA SER A 114 -8.45 0.29 -6.61
C SER A 114 -9.00 1.61 -7.19
N PRO A 115 -8.36 2.17 -8.22
CA PRO A 115 -8.92 3.29 -8.98
C PRO A 115 -10.36 3.06 -9.47
N GLN A 116 -10.67 1.89 -10.05
CA GLN A 116 -12.02 1.60 -10.55
C GLN A 116 -13.03 1.48 -9.40
N GLU A 117 -12.69 0.88 -8.25
CA GLU A 117 -13.58 0.87 -7.07
C GLU A 117 -13.94 2.31 -6.65
N LEU A 118 -12.96 3.20 -6.62
CA LEU A 118 -13.19 4.60 -6.25
C LEU A 118 -14.05 5.33 -7.29
N GLN A 119 -13.90 5.02 -8.58
CA GLN A 119 -14.77 5.54 -9.64
C GLN A 119 -16.22 5.06 -9.48
N GLN A 120 -16.46 3.81 -9.07
CA GLN A 120 -17.82 3.31 -8.79
C GLN A 120 -18.44 4.04 -7.59
N VAL A 121 -17.67 4.26 -6.53
CA VAL A 121 -18.10 5.08 -5.38
C VAL A 121 -18.50 6.49 -5.82
N VAL A 122 -17.67 7.14 -6.64
CA VAL A 122 -17.95 8.49 -7.16
C VAL A 122 -19.20 8.49 -8.04
N ALA A 123 -19.37 7.50 -8.90
CA ALA A 123 -20.57 7.38 -9.74
C ALA A 123 -21.84 7.19 -8.90
N ALA A 124 -21.82 6.31 -7.89
CA ALA A 124 -22.95 6.13 -6.98
C ALA A 124 -23.24 7.37 -6.15
N ALA A 125 -22.21 8.10 -5.72
CA ALA A 125 -22.36 9.38 -5.03
C ALA A 125 -23.05 10.44 -5.92
N LEU A 126 -22.68 10.54 -7.19
CA LEU A 126 -23.31 11.45 -8.16
C LEU A 126 -24.73 11.04 -8.55
N ASN A 127 -25.10 9.77 -8.38
CA ASN A 127 -26.47 9.28 -8.60
C ASN A 127 -27.38 9.43 -7.35
N SER A 128 -26.84 9.95 -6.24
CA SER A 128 -27.60 10.17 -5.00
C SER A 128 -28.30 11.55 -4.98
N ASP A 129 -29.08 11.81 -3.93
CA ASP A 129 -29.74 13.11 -3.70
C ASP A 129 -28.78 14.20 -3.19
N TYR A 130 -27.55 14.28 -3.72
CA TYR A 130 -26.49 15.17 -3.26
C TYR A 130 -26.74 16.65 -3.58
N ARG A 131 -27.50 16.95 -4.64
CA ARG A 131 -27.62 18.32 -5.19
C ARG A 131 -28.21 19.32 -4.20
N LYS A 132 -29.30 18.95 -3.52
CA LYS A 132 -29.96 19.82 -2.54
C LYS A 132 -29.04 20.18 -1.36
N PRO A 133 -28.43 19.20 -0.64
CA PRO A 133 -27.52 19.54 0.46
C PRO A 133 -26.26 20.26 -0.03
N LEU A 134 -25.74 19.94 -1.23
CA LEU A 134 -24.59 20.65 -1.80
C LEU A 134 -24.90 22.13 -2.07
N GLN A 135 -26.03 22.44 -2.71
CA GLN A 135 -26.48 23.83 -2.92
C GLN A 135 -26.67 24.56 -1.60
N ALA A 136 -27.19 23.88 -0.57
CA ALA A 136 -27.34 24.47 0.76
C ALA A 136 -25.98 24.81 1.42
N ILE A 137 -24.93 24.05 1.14
CA ILE A 137 -23.55 24.38 1.58
C ILE A 137 -23.07 25.65 0.86
N LEU A 138 -23.21 25.71 -0.47
CA LEU A 138 -22.77 26.86 -1.27
C LEU A 138 -23.50 28.16 -0.92
N ALA A 139 -24.79 28.05 -0.54
CA ALA A 139 -25.62 29.20 -0.14
C ALA A 139 -25.51 29.57 1.35
N ALA A 140 -24.79 28.80 2.17
CA ALA A 140 -24.76 29.01 3.62
C ALA A 140 -23.96 30.25 4.05
N GLY A 141 -23.07 30.76 3.19
CA GLY A 141 -22.12 31.83 3.54
C GLY A 141 -21.29 31.46 4.77
N ASP A 142 -21.06 32.41 5.67
CA ASP A 142 -20.28 32.21 6.91
C ASP A 142 -21.08 31.59 8.07
N SER A 143 -22.32 31.14 7.83
CA SER A 143 -23.16 30.57 8.89
C SER A 143 -22.75 29.13 9.21
N GLU A 144 -21.93 28.96 10.25
CA GLU A 144 -21.46 27.64 10.71
C GLU A 144 -22.60 26.64 10.99
N LYS A 145 -23.70 27.12 11.58
CA LYS A 145 -24.87 26.26 11.88
C LYS A 145 -25.50 25.70 10.60
N LYS A 146 -25.63 26.52 9.55
CA LYS A 146 -26.18 26.10 8.25
C LYS A 146 -25.21 25.15 7.53
N LEU A 147 -23.92 25.49 7.51
CA LEU A 147 -22.87 24.63 6.93
C LEU A 147 -22.84 23.25 7.58
N LYS A 148 -22.85 23.18 8.91
CA LYS A 148 -22.83 21.91 9.66
C LYS A 148 -24.05 21.06 9.35
N ALA A 149 -25.24 21.65 9.30
CA ALA A 149 -26.46 20.94 8.96
C ALA A 149 -26.42 20.40 7.52
N ALA A 150 -26.04 21.25 6.55
CA ALA A 150 -26.00 20.87 5.14
C ALA A 150 -24.92 19.79 4.85
N ARG A 151 -23.73 19.89 5.45
CA ARG A 151 -22.69 18.84 5.38
C ARG A 151 -23.14 17.52 6.00
N SER A 152 -23.91 17.56 7.09
CA SER A 152 -24.47 16.34 7.69
C SER A 152 -25.48 15.66 6.76
N GLU A 153 -26.36 16.43 6.11
CA GLU A 153 -27.29 15.89 5.11
C GLU A 153 -26.57 15.36 3.88
N LEU A 154 -25.50 16.03 3.41
CA LEU A 154 -24.66 15.53 2.32
C LEU A 154 -24.03 14.19 2.71
N ALA A 155 -23.40 14.10 3.89
CA ALA A 155 -22.80 12.85 4.36
C ALA A 155 -23.82 11.70 4.45
N LYS A 156 -25.07 11.98 4.85
CA LYS A 156 -26.15 10.97 4.86
C LYS A 156 -26.51 10.51 3.44
N ALA A 157 -26.60 11.43 2.48
CA ALA A 157 -26.91 11.11 1.10
C ALA A 157 -25.84 10.21 0.46
N LEU A 158 -24.56 10.49 0.73
CA LEU A 158 -23.43 9.76 0.15
C LEU A 158 -23.08 8.46 0.90
N LYS A 159 -23.61 8.26 2.11
CA LYS A 159 -23.27 7.11 2.97
C LYS A 159 -23.40 5.76 2.28
N LYS A 160 -24.37 5.60 1.38
CA LYS A 160 -24.59 4.34 0.64
C LYS A 160 -23.56 4.08 -0.45
N ALA A 161 -22.93 5.12 -1.01
CA ALA A 161 -21.95 5.01 -2.09
C ALA A 161 -20.72 4.18 -1.68
N ARG A 162 -20.40 4.14 -0.38
CA ARG A 162 -19.29 3.33 0.14
C ARG A 162 -19.41 1.83 -0.16
N LYS A 163 -20.64 1.33 -0.39
CA LYS A 163 -20.89 -0.08 -0.70
C LYS A 163 -20.26 -0.50 -2.03
N GLU A 164 -20.08 0.44 -2.94
CA GLU A 164 -19.45 0.21 -4.24
C GLU A 164 -17.96 -0.12 -4.14
N LEU A 165 -17.33 0.03 -2.97
CA LEU A 165 -15.99 -0.51 -2.72
C LEU A 165 -15.96 -2.05 -2.72
N ALA A 166 -17.11 -2.73 -2.71
CA ALA A 166 -17.20 -4.18 -2.87
C ALA A 166 -17.48 -4.60 -4.32
N THR A 167 -17.61 -3.64 -5.25
CA THR A 167 -17.93 -3.94 -6.65
C THR A 167 -16.76 -4.61 -7.33
N ALA A 168 -17.02 -5.70 -8.06
CA ALA A 168 -16.00 -6.42 -8.81
C ALA A 168 -15.44 -5.53 -9.93
N VAL A 169 -14.13 -5.33 -9.93
CA VAL A 169 -13.40 -4.50 -10.88
C VAL A 169 -12.16 -5.23 -11.40
N LYS A 170 -11.57 -4.76 -12.50
CA LYS A 170 -10.42 -5.44 -13.11
C LYS A 170 -9.08 -5.06 -12.47
N ASP A 171 -8.97 -3.88 -11.84
CA ASP A 171 -7.71 -3.34 -11.31
C ASP A 171 -7.47 -3.61 -9.80
N ALA A 172 -8.14 -4.62 -9.24
CA ALA A 172 -8.10 -4.97 -7.82
C ALA A 172 -7.35 -6.28 -7.51
N ALA A 173 -6.52 -6.80 -8.43
CA ALA A 173 -5.77 -8.03 -8.19
C ALA A 173 -4.83 -7.94 -6.98
N ASP A 174 -4.30 -6.75 -6.66
CA ASP A 174 -3.53 -6.57 -5.43
C ASP A 174 -4.36 -6.84 -4.16
N ILE A 175 -5.63 -6.46 -4.16
CA ILE A 175 -6.52 -6.65 -3.01
C ILE A 175 -6.85 -8.13 -2.87
N ALA A 176 -7.14 -8.80 -3.99
CA ALA A 176 -7.36 -10.25 -4.02
C ALA A 176 -6.14 -11.04 -3.50
N VAL A 177 -4.93 -10.67 -3.92
CA VAL A 177 -3.69 -11.35 -3.50
C VAL A 177 -3.30 -11.00 -2.07
N PHE A 178 -3.28 -9.70 -1.70
CA PHE A 178 -2.69 -9.26 -0.44
C PHE A 178 -3.70 -9.02 0.69
N GLY A 179 -4.99 -9.11 0.39
CA GLY A 179 -6.10 -8.87 1.30
C GLY A 179 -6.35 -7.39 1.58
N ARG A 180 -7.54 -7.13 2.13
CA ARG A 180 -8.00 -5.82 2.60
C ARG A 180 -8.66 -5.97 3.97
N MET A 181 -8.19 -5.17 4.92
CA MET A 181 -8.77 -5.05 6.25
C MET A 181 -9.40 -3.67 6.41
N VAL A 182 -10.68 -3.63 6.76
CA VAL A 182 -11.42 -2.38 7.04
C VAL A 182 -12.12 -2.56 8.39
N ALA A 183 -11.59 -1.94 9.44
CA ALA A 183 -12.11 -2.13 10.81
C ALA A 183 -13.52 -1.57 11.00
N ASP A 184 -13.86 -0.48 10.31
CA ASP A 184 -15.16 0.19 10.43
C ASP A 184 -16.28 -0.46 9.58
N ASP A 185 -15.94 -1.38 8.65
CA ASP A 185 -16.92 -2.08 7.81
C ASP A 185 -16.40 -3.47 7.39
N HIS A 186 -16.82 -4.50 8.13
CA HIS A 186 -16.43 -5.89 7.88
C HIS A 186 -16.88 -6.43 6.52
N THR A 187 -17.90 -5.82 5.89
CA THR A 187 -18.38 -6.25 4.55
C THR A 187 -17.37 -5.96 3.45
N LEU A 188 -16.42 -5.03 3.70
CA LEU A 188 -15.34 -4.70 2.78
C LEU A 188 -14.06 -5.51 3.04
N MET A 189 -14.07 -6.42 4.01
CA MET A 189 -12.91 -7.28 4.27
C MET A 189 -12.73 -8.31 3.15
N VAL A 190 -11.50 -8.40 2.66
CA VAL A 190 -11.09 -9.40 1.67
C VAL A 190 -9.92 -10.16 2.27
N GLU A 191 -10.08 -11.47 2.42
CA GLU A 191 -8.99 -12.36 2.79
C GLU A 191 -7.99 -12.45 1.63
N GLY A 192 -6.69 -12.34 1.90
CA GLY A 192 -5.69 -12.38 0.84
C GLY A 192 -5.37 -13.82 0.41
N ALA A 193 -5.41 -14.10 -0.89
CA ALA A 193 -5.01 -15.40 -1.44
C ALA A 193 -3.50 -15.69 -1.33
N GLY A 194 -2.68 -14.66 -1.13
CA GLY A 194 -1.23 -14.76 -0.98
C GLY A 194 -0.81 -15.05 0.46
N LEU A 195 -0.08 -16.16 0.63
CA LEU A 195 0.48 -16.63 1.90
C LEU A 195 1.96 -16.26 1.98
N PHE A 196 2.40 -15.65 3.08
CA PHE A 196 3.77 -15.12 3.18
C PHE A 196 4.39 -15.40 4.53
N SER A 197 5.56 -16.04 4.53
CA SER A 197 6.43 -16.10 5.69
C SER A 197 7.34 -14.87 5.75
N HIS A 198 7.98 -14.66 6.91
CA HIS A 198 9.21 -13.87 6.96
C HIS A 198 10.32 -14.64 6.23
N ALA A 199 11.20 -13.93 5.53
CA ALA A 199 12.39 -14.55 4.97
C ALA A 199 13.50 -14.57 6.02
N LEU A 200 14.19 -15.70 6.17
CA LEU A 200 15.26 -15.90 7.14
C LEU A 200 16.54 -16.35 6.44
N SER A 201 17.70 -15.99 6.98
CA SER A 201 18.96 -16.51 6.48
C SER A 201 19.11 -18.02 6.71
N THR A 202 19.65 -18.74 5.73
CA THR A 202 19.88 -20.19 5.80
C THR A 202 21.08 -20.58 6.68
N HIS A 203 21.93 -19.62 7.00
CA HIS A 203 23.05 -19.73 7.96
C HIS A 203 22.90 -18.69 9.10
N ARG A 204 23.70 -18.84 10.16
CA ARG A 204 23.84 -17.82 11.21
C ARG A 204 24.26 -16.50 10.55
N ALA A 205 23.64 -15.41 10.96
CA ALA A 205 24.02 -14.07 10.51
C ALA A 205 23.88 -13.08 11.67
N SER A 206 24.90 -12.23 11.79
CA SER A 206 24.94 -11.12 12.73
C SER A 206 24.91 -9.82 11.96
N ASN A 207 24.34 -8.78 12.54
CA ASN A 207 24.51 -7.45 11.99
C ASN A 207 25.94 -7.00 12.26
N GLU A 208 26.52 -6.31 11.29
CA GLU A 208 27.82 -5.67 11.39
C GLU A 208 27.63 -4.16 11.41
N VAL A 209 28.47 -3.47 12.17
CA VAL A 209 28.44 -2.01 12.31
C VAL A 209 29.41 -1.40 11.29
N GLU A 210 28.89 -0.47 10.50
CA GLU A 210 29.64 0.37 9.57
C GLU A 210 29.82 1.76 10.18
N PHE A 211 31.06 2.19 10.37
CA PHE A 211 31.39 3.57 10.71
C PHE A 211 31.63 4.35 9.42
N PHE A 212 30.99 5.50 9.28
CA PHE A 212 31.17 6.37 8.12
C PHE A 212 31.33 7.82 8.56
N SER A 213 32.02 8.61 7.74
CA SER A 213 32.08 10.06 7.87
C SER A 213 31.56 10.74 6.61
N ALA A 214 31.06 11.97 6.77
CA ALA A 214 30.94 12.92 5.68
C ALA A 214 32.02 13.98 5.88
N VAL A 215 32.92 14.09 4.91
CA VAL A 215 34.03 15.05 4.92
C VAL A 215 33.48 16.45 4.62
N ASP A 216 34.02 17.47 5.28
CA ASP A 216 33.73 18.86 4.95
C ASP A 216 34.73 19.35 3.90
N ASP A 217 34.24 19.67 2.70
CA ASP A 217 35.07 20.07 1.57
C ASP A 217 35.74 21.45 1.76
N ASN A 218 35.32 22.25 2.76
CA ASN A 218 35.85 23.59 3.04
C ASN A 218 36.55 23.69 4.42
N ALA A 219 36.93 22.56 5.02
CA ALA A 219 37.71 22.55 6.26
C ALA A 219 39.13 23.13 6.05
N GLU A 220 39.59 23.97 6.99
CA GLU A 220 40.94 24.56 6.97
C GLU A 220 41.97 23.74 7.77
N PRO A 221 43.28 23.94 7.56
CA PRO A 221 44.31 23.28 8.36
C PRO A 221 44.18 23.60 9.85
N GLY A 222 43.77 22.61 10.64
CA GLY A 222 43.51 22.74 12.08
C GLY A 222 42.08 22.37 12.47
N ASP A 223 41.16 22.33 11.51
CA ASP A 223 39.79 21.89 11.71
C ASP A 223 39.67 20.36 11.74
N GLU A 224 38.61 19.86 12.37
CA GLU A 224 38.20 18.47 12.24
C GLU A 224 37.68 18.24 10.81
N GLY A 225 38.42 17.48 9.98
CA GLY A 225 38.06 17.26 8.57
C GLY A 225 36.76 16.46 8.33
N ALA A 226 36.10 15.95 9.37
CA ALA A 226 34.81 15.26 9.27
C ALA A 226 33.66 16.17 9.72
N GLY A 227 32.84 16.64 8.78
CA GLY A 227 31.62 17.40 9.08
C GLY A 227 30.49 16.54 9.69
N HIS A 228 30.57 15.22 9.56
CA HIS A 228 29.69 14.28 10.27
C HIS A 228 30.37 12.93 10.46
N ILE A 229 30.08 12.25 11.57
CA ILE A 229 30.41 10.83 11.79
C ILE A 229 29.13 10.12 12.23
N GLY A 230 28.88 8.96 11.64
CA GLY A 230 27.73 8.14 11.97
C GLY A 230 28.03 6.65 11.97
N THR A 231 27.09 5.88 12.50
CA THR A 231 27.11 4.42 12.45
C THR A 231 25.86 3.91 11.76
N LEU A 232 26.04 2.87 10.94
CA LEU A 232 24.97 2.10 10.32
C LEU A 232 25.17 0.63 10.66
N GLU A 233 24.12 -0.16 10.45
CA GLU A 233 24.25 -1.61 10.47
C GLU A 233 23.84 -2.20 9.12
N PHE A 234 24.52 -3.27 8.75
CA PHE A 234 24.22 -4.08 7.57
C PHE A 234 24.31 -5.58 7.88
N SER A 235 23.86 -6.40 6.94
CA SER A 235 24.10 -7.84 6.95
C SER A 235 24.31 -8.34 5.52
N SER A 236 24.92 -9.52 5.39
CA SER A 236 25.02 -10.25 4.13
C SER A 236 24.61 -11.70 4.41
N ALA A 237 23.72 -12.24 3.58
CA ALA A 237 23.22 -13.59 3.79
C ALA A 237 22.53 -14.18 2.56
N CYS A 238 22.48 -15.52 2.51
CA CYS A 238 21.52 -16.25 1.70
C CYS A 238 20.20 -16.40 2.48
N TYR A 239 19.11 -15.90 1.90
CA TYR A 239 17.78 -15.94 2.49
C TYR A 239 16.94 -17.03 1.86
N TYR A 240 16.24 -17.78 2.71
CA TYR A 240 15.11 -18.60 2.31
C TYR A 240 13.82 -17.78 2.39
N ARG A 241 13.12 -17.68 1.26
CA ARG A 241 11.83 -17.00 1.12
C ARG A 241 10.79 -18.04 0.76
N TYR A 242 9.67 -18.04 1.47
CA TYR A 242 8.57 -18.95 1.24
C TYR A 242 7.28 -18.17 1.04
N VAL A 243 6.68 -18.35 -0.14
CA VAL A 243 5.47 -17.63 -0.57
C VAL A 243 4.52 -18.64 -1.18
N GLY A 244 3.26 -18.62 -0.75
CA GLY A 244 2.18 -19.41 -1.31
C GLY A 244 1.15 -18.53 -2.04
N LEU A 245 0.45 -19.11 -3.01
CA LEU A 245 -0.71 -18.50 -3.66
C LEU A 245 -1.83 -19.53 -3.73
N ASN A 246 -2.89 -19.31 -2.94
CA ASN A 246 -4.09 -20.16 -2.93
C ASN A 246 -4.95 -19.84 -4.15
N LEU A 247 -4.96 -20.74 -5.14
CA LEU A 247 -5.68 -20.54 -6.40
C LEU A 247 -7.19 -20.69 -6.22
N ASP A 248 -7.63 -21.59 -5.34
CA ASP A 248 -9.05 -21.76 -5.01
C ASP A 248 -9.63 -20.44 -4.48
N LEU A 249 -8.93 -19.81 -3.51
CA LEU A 249 -9.35 -18.53 -2.95
C LEU A 249 -9.21 -17.38 -3.97
N LEU A 250 -8.16 -17.38 -4.79
CA LEU A 250 -7.97 -16.33 -5.79
C LEU A 250 -9.06 -16.34 -6.87
N ARG A 251 -9.62 -17.52 -7.19
CA ARG A 251 -10.71 -17.70 -8.17
C ARG A 251 -12.11 -17.57 -7.55
N ASP A 252 -12.22 -17.26 -6.26
CA ASP A 252 -13.50 -17.11 -5.55
C ASP A 252 -14.30 -15.89 -6.04
N GLU A 253 -15.62 -15.90 -5.78
CA GLU A 253 -16.56 -14.83 -6.11
C GLU A 253 -16.17 -13.47 -5.51
N ARG A 254 -15.51 -13.47 -4.35
CA ARG A 254 -15.02 -12.24 -3.70
C ARG A 254 -13.67 -11.76 -4.24
N HIS A 255 -13.07 -12.49 -5.17
CA HIS A 255 -11.75 -12.25 -5.73
C HIS A 255 -11.82 -12.04 -7.24
N LEU A 256 -11.40 -13.03 -8.03
CA LEU A 256 -11.22 -12.90 -9.49
C LEU A 256 -12.12 -13.87 -10.28
N ALA A 257 -13.22 -14.36 -9.71
CA ALA A 257 -14.16 -15.22 -10.44
C ALA A 257 -14.69 -14.58 -11.74
N HIS A 258 -14.80 -13.25 -11.78
CA HIS A 258 -15.23 -12.47 -12.95
C HIS A 258 -14.14 -12.27 -14.02
N PHE A 259 -12.96 -12.85 -13.85
CA PHE A 259 -11.88 -12.81 -14.83
C PHE A 259 -12.01 -13.96 -15.84
N THR A 260 -11.67 -13.69 -17.10
CA THR A 260 -11.45 -14.76 -18.07
C THR A 260 -10.22 -15.58 -17.67
N ASP A 261 -10.06 -16.77 -18.24
CA ASP A 261 -8.90 -17.60 -17.97
C ASP A 261 -7.58 -16.92 -18.34
N GLU A 262 -7.56 -16.13 -19.43
CA GLU A 262 -6.39 -15.37 -19.86
C GLU A 262 -6.02 -14.24 -18.89
N GLU A 263 -7.02 -13.50 -18.40
CA GLU A 263 -6.80 -12.44 -17.41
C GLU A 263 -6.31 -13.03 -16.09
N PHE A 264 -6.94 -14.13 -15.63
CA PHE A 264 -6.53 -14.82 -14.41
C PHE A 264 -5.09 -15.33 -14.51
N ARG A 265 -4.74 -15.96 -15.64
CA ARG A 265 -3.37 -16.41 -15.92
C ARG A 265 -2.37 -15.25 -15.91
N SER A 266 -2.74 -14.11 -16.48
CA SER A 266 -1.90 -12.90 -16.52
C SER A 266 -1.62 -12.36 -15.10
N VAL A 267 -2.63 -12.37 -14.22
CA VAL A 267 -2.48 -12.00 -12.80
C VAL A 267 -1.54 -12.95 -12.08
N VAL A 268 -1.74 -14.26 -12.23
CA VAL A 268 -0.89 -15.28 -11.60
C VAL A 268 0.56 -15.16 -12.09
N GLU A 269 0.78 -15.06 -13.40
CA GLU A 269 2.12 -14.90 -13.98
C GLU A 269 2.84 -13.65 -13.44
N ALA A 270 2.14 -12.50 -13.42
CA ALA A 270 2.71 -11.27 -12.90
C ALA A 270 3.06 -11.37 -11.43
N PHE A 271 2.20 -12.01 -10.62
CA PHE A 271 2.48 -12.27 -9.22
C PHE A 271 3.70 -13.17 -9.04
N LEU A 272 3.77 -14.31 -9.74
CA LEU A 272 4.89 -15.26 -9.62
C LEU A 272 6.22 -14.62 -10.05
N LYS A 273 6.22 -13.90 -11.17
CA LYS A 273 7.40 -13.16 -11.65
C LYS A 273 7.81 -12.07 -10.66
N ALA A 274 6.86 -11.31 -10.13
CA ALA A 274 7.14 -10.30 -9.12
C ALA A 274 7.64 -10.92 -7.81
N ALA A 275 7.09 -12.06 -7.41
CA ALA A 275 7.53 -12.81 -6.24
C ALA A 275 8.98 -13.28 -6.40
N LEU A 276 9.43 -13.66 -7.59
CA LEU A 276 10.82 -14.03 -7.82
C LEU A 276 11.74 -12.80 -7.86
N MET A 277 11.35 -11.76 -8.60
CA MET A 277 12.24 -10.67 -9.02
C MET A 277 12.24 -9.44 -8.10
N ALA A 278 11.21 -9.25 -7.25
CA ALA A 278 11.14 -8.08 -6.41
C ALA A 278 12.26 -8.06 -5.38
N VAL A 279 12.76 -6.85 -5.06
CA VAL A 279 13.74 -6.63 -3.98
C VAL A 279 13.28 -5.45 -3.10
N PRO A 280 13.27 -5.60 -1.76
CA PRO A 280 13.03 -4.49 -0.85
C PRO A 280 13.97 -3.31 -1.08
N GLN A 281 13.45 -2.10 -0.93
CA GLN A 281 14.13 -0.88 -1.40
C GLN A 281 14.86 -0.11 -0.28
N ALA A 282 14.93 -0.65 0.94
CA ALA A 282 15.59 0.00 2.06
C ALA A 282 17.10 0.11 1.80
N ARG A 283 17.66 1.32 2.01
CA ARG A 283 19.09 1.67 1.80
C ARG A 283 19.68 1.27 0.44
N LYS A 284 18.86 0.98 -0.58
CA LYS A 284 19.34 0.49 -1.88
C LYS A 284 20.37 1.38 -2.57
N ASN A 285 20.34 2.69 -2.32
CA ASN A 285 21.25 3.66 -2.96
C ASN A 285 22.64 3.64 -2.33
N SER A 286 22.75 3.28 -1.04
CA SER A 286 24.02 3.20 -0.33
C SER A 286 24.49 1.75 -0.13
N MET A 287 23.59 0.78 -0.27
CA MET A 287 23.83 -0.65 -0.09
C MET A 287 23.08 -1.43 -1.18
N PHE A 288 23.66 -1.46 -2.38
CA PHE A 288 23.02 -2.01 -3.57
C PHE A 288 22.86 -3.53 -3.48
N GLY A 289 21.60 -4.00 -3.51
CA GLY A 289 21.24 -5.41 -3.32
C GLY A 289 20.37 -6.00 -4.41
N HIS A 290 20.46 -5.51 -5.66
CA HIS A 290 19.62 -6.03 -6.75
C HIS A 290 20.14 -7.37 -7.28
N THR A 291 19.89 -8.46 -6.54
CA THR A 291 20.22 -9.82 -6.94
C THR A 291 19.00 -10.55 -7.47
N VAL A 292 19.21 -11.64 -8.20
CA VAL A 292 18.16 -12.59 -8.58
C VAL A 292 18.28 -13.86 -7.73
N PRO A 293 17.20 -14.63 -7.54
CA PRO A 293 17.29 -15.96 -6.96
C PRO A 293 18.30 -16.84 -7.68
N SER A 294 19.02 -17.67 -6.92
CA SER A 294 20.03 -18.63 -7.40
C SER A 294 19.41 -19.96 -7.77
#